data_AF-A0AAW3HFW4-F1
#
_entry.id   AF-A0AAW3HFW4-F1
#
_cell.length_a   1.000
_cell.length_b   1.000
_cell.length_c   1.000
_cell.angle_alpha   90.00
_cell.angle_beta   90.00
_cell.angle_gamma   90.00
#
_symmetry.space_group_name_H-M   'P 1'
#
loop_
_entity.id
_entity.type
_entity.pdbx_description
1 polymer ?
#
loop_
_entity_poly.entity_id
_entity_poly.type
_entity_poly.pdbx_seq_one_letter_code
_entity_poly.pdbx_strand_id
1 'polypeptide(L)'
;MGSKDFKYQIVYRGDMLETIIPGQWVFFQRLKEYGGGYWLGRTYNDCFWFELDRPVSLSDGLDYLMLLTKVEATSQEFDANYSLFD
;
A
#
# COMPACT_ATOMS: atom_id res chain seq x y z
N MET A 1 12.71 18.91 -13.80
CA MET A 1 13.01 18.71 -12.36
C MET A 1 12.41 17.37 -11.99
N GLY A 2 13.26 16.41 -11.64
CA GLY A 2 12.90 14.98 -11.54
C GLY A 2 11.77 14.76 -10.56
N SER A 3 10.62 14.33 -11.09
CA SER A 3 9.53 13.76 -10.32
C SER A 3 10.11 12.60 -9.53
N LYS A 4 10.19 12.74 -8.21
CA LYS A 4 10.25 11.56 -7.34
C LYS A 4 8.99 10.78 -7.69
N ASP A 5 9.14 9.62 -8.31
CA ASP A 5 8.06 8.65 -8.42
C ASP A 5 7.65 8.29 -7.00
N PHE A 6 6.68 9.02 -6.47
CA PHE A 6 6.14 8.70 -5.16
C PHE A 6 5.49 7.34 -5.33
N LYS A 7 6.10 6.30 -4.75
CA LYS A 7 5.58 4.92 -4.79
C LYS A 7 4.19 4.78 -4.16
N TYR A 8 3.72 5.81 -3.48
CA TYR A 8 2.41 5.90 -2.85
C TYR A 8 1.97 7.37 -2.71
N GLN A 9 0.67 7.61 -2.53
CA GLN A 9 0.10 8.90 -2.16
C GLN A 9 -0.43 8.85 -0.72
N ILE A 10 -0.48 9.99 -0.02
CA ILE A 10 -1.13 10.10 1.29
C ILE A 10 -2.22 11.16 1.19
N VAL A 11 -3.44 10.79 1.57
CA VAL A 11 -4.59 11.68 1.65
C VAL A 11 -4.90 11.90 3.13
N TYR A 12 -4.74 13.14 3.59
CA TYR A 12 -5.01 13.51 4.98
C TYR A 12 -6.50 13.75 5.22
N ARG A 13 -6.90 13.87 6.49
CA ARG A 13 -8.30 14.13 6.86
C ARG A 13 -8.78 15.45 6.26
N GLY A 14 -9.91 15.40 5.58
CA GLY A 14 -10.53 16.57 4.95
C GLY A 14 -10.00 16.85 3.54
N ASP A 15 -8.92 16.18 3.13
CA ASP A 15 -8.40 16.29 1.76
C ASP A 15 -9.04 15.25 0.84
N MET A 16 -8.92 15.50 -0.47
CA MET A 16 -9.36 14.59 -1.52
C MET A 16 -8.14 14.12 -2.32
N LEU A 17 -8.24 12.91 -2.88
CA LEU A 17 -7.26 12.45 -3.84
C LEU A 17 -7.44 13.22 -5.16
N GLU A 18 -6.47 14.06 -5.51
CA GLU A 18 -6.57 14.92 -6.70
C GLU A 18 -6.43 14.16 -8.02
N THR A 19 -5.58 13.12 -8.05
CA THR A 19 -5.34 12.32 -9.25
C THR A 19 -5.39 10.83 -8.92
N ILE A 20 -6.31 10.13 -9.59
CA ILE A 20 -6.40 8.68 -9.54
C ILE A 20 -5.45 8.11 -10.60
N ILE A 21 -4.48 7.33 -10.15
CA ILE A 21 -3.57 6.56 -11.00
C ILE A 21 -3.92 5.09 -10.75
N PRO A 22 -4.49 4.36 -11.72
CA PRO A 22 -4.86 2.96 -11.53
C PRO A 22 -3.70 2.09 -11.03
N GLY A 23 -3.94 1.35 -9.94
CA GLY A 23 -2.95 0.47 -9.30
C GLY A 23 -1.98 1.19 -8.34
N GLN A 24 -2.05 2.51 -8.22
CA GLN A 24 -1.16 3.28 -7.34
C GLN A 24 -1.51 3.07 -5.88
N TRP A 25 -0.51 2.90 -5.03
CA TRP A 25 -0.68 2.83 -3.59
C TRP A 25 -1.17 4.17 -3.02
N VAL A 26 -2.16 4.11 -2.14
CA VAL A 26 -2.69 5.30 -1.45
C VAL A 26 -2.98 4.97 0.00
N PHE A 27 -2.57 5.89 0.88
CA PHE A 27 -2.94 5.91 2.29
C PHE A 27 -4.05 6.93 2.53
N PHE A 28 -5.23 6.48 2.97
CA PHE A 28 -6.30 7.37 3.40
C PHE A 28 -6.31 7.50 4.93
N GLN A 29 -6.07 8.71 5.44
CA GLN A 29 -6.04 8.96 6.88
C GLN A 29 -7.46 8.89 7.49
N ARG A 30 -7.65 8.02 8.46
CA ARG A 30 -8.92 7.89 9.19
C ARG A 30 -9.08 8.99 10.23
N LEU A 31 -10.31 9.41 10.49
CA LEU A 31 -10.64 10.33 11.58
C LEU A 31 -10.18 9.79 12.95
N LYS A 32 -9.77 10.68 13.84
CA LYS A 32 -9.25 10.29 15.18
C LYS A 32 -10.31 9.59 16.03
N GLU A 33 -11.57 10.04 15.94
CA GLU A 33 -12.70 9.49 16.71
C GLU A 33 -12.98 8.01 16.43
N TYR A 34 -12.61 7.51 15.24
CA TYR A 34 -12.73 6.09 14.88
C TYR A 34 -11.44 5.30 15.15
N GLY A 35 -10.51 5.83 15.94
CA GLY A 35 -9.23 5.20 16.28
C GLY A 35 -8.03 5.64 15.43
N GLY A 36 -8.24 6.53 14.44
CA GLY A 36 -7.15 7.04 13.60
C GLY A 36 -6.49 5.97 12.71
N GLY A 37 -5.21 6.17 12.40
CA GLY A 37 -4.47 5.32 11.45
C GLY A 37 -4.82 5.61 9.99
N TYR A 38 -4.45 4.68 9.12
CA TYR A 38 -4.61 4.78 7.67
C TYR A 38 -5.20 3.49 7.10
N TRP A 39 -6.07 3.66 6.10
CA TRP A 39 -6.38 2.59 5.17
C TRP A 39 -5.31 2.59 4.07
N LEU A 40 -4.60 1.47 3.92
CA LEU A 40 -3.68 1.24 2.82
C LEU A 40 -4.39 0.43 1.74
N GLY A 41 -4.28 0.89 0.50
CA GLY A 41 -4.88 0.22 -0.63
C GLY A 41 -4.42 0.78 -1.96
N ARG A 42 -5.03 0.28 -3.03
CA ARG A 42 -4.80 0.75 -4.41
C ARG A 42 -6.04 1.44 -4.95
N THR A 43 -5.84 2.50 -5.72
CA THR A 43 -6.94 3.18 -6.41
C THR A 43 -7.07 2.68 -7.84
N TYR A 44 -8.32 2.59 -8.30
CA TYR A 44 -8.71 2.30 -9.68
C TYR A 44 -9.80 3.29 -10.08
N ASN A 45 -10.19 3.27 -11.36
CA ASN A 45 -11.17 4.22 -11.89
C ASN A 45 -12.55 4.10 -11.22
N ASP A 46 -12.90 2.93 -10.70
CA ASP A 46 -14.21 2.56 -10.20
C ASP A 46 -14.20 2.12 -8.73
N CYS A 47 -13.03 1.88 -8.14
CA CYS A 47 -12.93 1.37 -6.78
C CYS A 47 -11.64 1.76 -6.07
N PHE A 48 -11.71 1.67 -4.74
CA PHE A 48 -10.54 1.62 -3.88
C PHE A 48 -10.45 0.21 -3.30
N TRP A 49 -9.35 -0.47 -3.58
CA TRP A 49 -9.08 -1.82 -3.12
C TRP A 49 -8.28 -1.76 -1.81
N PHE A 50 -8.85 -2.26 -0.72
CA PHE A 50 -8.13 -2.37 0.55
C PHE A 50 -7.09 -3.49 0.48
N GLU A 51 -5.84 -3.16 0.78
CA GLU A 51 -4.76 -4.15 0.78
C GLU A 51 -4.74 -4.97 2.07
N LEU A 52 -5.02 -4.30 3.18
CA LEU A 52 -5.07 -4.88 4.51
C LEU A 52 -6.51 -4.84 5.02
N ASP A 53 -6.88 -5.89 5.76
CA ASP A 53 -8.21 -6.07 6.34
C ASP A 53 -8.52 -5.11 7.51
N ARG A 54 -7.51 -4.33 7.93
CA ARG A 54 -7.61 -3.38 9.04
C ARG A 54 -6.81 -2.10 8.78
N PRO A 55 -7.15 -0.99 9.45
CA PRO A 55 -6.32 0.19 9.46
C PRO A 55 -4.96 -0.10 10.11
N VAL A 56 -3.93 0.60 9.64
CA VAL A 56 -2.56 0.49 10.13
C VAL A 56 -1.98 1.84 10.51
N SER A 57 -0.88 1.83 11.29
CA SER A 57 -0.05 3.03 11.42
C SER A 57 0.65 3.33 10.09
N LEU A 58 1.10 4.58 9.89
CA LEU A 58 1.84 4.92 8.67
C LEU A 58 3.15 4.13 8.58
N SER A 59 3.84 3.92 9.71
CA SER A 59 5.06 3.11 9.74
C SER A 59 4.80 1.67 9.33
N ASP A 60 3.80 1.01 9.91
CA ASP A 60 3.50 -0.40 9.57
C ASP A 60 3.14 -0.55 8.08
N GLY A 61 2.40 0.42 7.54
CA GLY A 61 2.07 0.43 6.11
C GLY A 61 3.27 0.65 5.20
N LEU A 62 4.22 1.50 5.60
CA LEU A 62 5.47 1.70 4.85
C LEU A 62 6.36 0.45 4.90
N ASP A 63 6.46 -0.18 6.07
CA ASP A 63 7.20 -1.44 6.25
C ASP A 63 6.61 -2.55 5.37
N TYR A 64 5.27 -2.64 5.32
CA TYR A 64 4.57 -3.55 4.41
C TYR A 64 4.94 -3.31 2.94
N LEU A 65 4.87 -2.06 2.46
CA LEU A 65 5.23 -1.73 1.07
C LEU A 65 6.69 -2.04 0.74
N MET A 66 7.60 -1.85 1.72
CA MET A 66 9.02 -2.18 1.57
C MET A 66 9.24 -3.69 1.46
N LEU A 67 8.58 -4.47 2.32
CA LEU A 67 8.61 -5.94 2.27
C LEU A 67 8.03 -6.46 0.96
N LEU A 68 6.91 -5.90 0.51
CA LEU A 68 6.30 -6.27 -0.76
C LEU A 68 7.25 -6.01 -1.94
N THR A 69 7.87 -4.83 -1.99
CA THR A 69 8.87 -4.51 -3.02
C THR A 69 10.03 -5.51 -3.02
N LYS A 70 10.47 -5.94 -1.83
CA LYS A 70 11.55 -6.94 -1.70
C LYS A 70 11.13 -8.30 -2.23
N VAL A 71 9.93 -8.76 -1.88
CA VAL A 71 9.36 -10.05 -2.34
C VAL A 71 9.12 -10.02 -3.85
N GLU A 72 8.61 -8.92 -4.39
CA GLU A 72 8.43 -8.73 -5.85
C GLU A 72 9.77 -8.83 -6.58
N ALA A 73 10.83 -8.23 -6.04
CA ALA A 73 12.17 -8.28 -6.64
C ALA A 73 12.76 -9.69 -6.69
N THR A 74 12.46 -10.55 -5.71
CA THR A 74 12.92 -11.95 -5.67
C THR A 74 11.87 -12.93 -6.21
N SER A 75 10.75 -12.45 -6.75
CA SER A 75 9.62 -13.31 -7.15
C SER A 75 9.94 -14.30 -8.28
N GLN A 76 11.00 -14.02 -9.05
CA GLN A 76 11.49 -14.90 -10.12
C GLN A 76 12.44 -15.99 -9.62
N GLU A 77 12.88 -15.91 -8.37
CA GLU A 77 13.77 -16.90 -7.78
C GLU A 77 12.93 -18.13 -7.36
N PHE A 78 13.03 -19.21 -8.15
CA PHE A 78 12.41 -20.49 -7.83
C PHE A 78 13.33 -21.31 -6.93
N ASP A 79 12.90 -21.58 -5.69
CA ASP A 79 13.61 -22.51 -4.82
C ASP A 79 13.28 -23.95 -5.20
N ALA A 80 14.15 -24.56 -6.00
CA ALA A 80 14.02 -25.94 -6.45
C ALA A 80 14.13 -26.97 -5.31
N ASN A 81 14.55 -26.57 -4.11
CA ASN A 81 14.64 -27.42 -2.92
C ASN A 81 13.43 -27.25 -1.97
N TYR A 82 12.43 -26.45 -2.35
CA TYR A 82 11.22 -26.29 -1.55
C TYR A 82 10.35 -27.56 -1.62
N SER A 83 10.35 -28.38 -0.56
CA SER A 83 9.43 -29.51 -0.41
C SER A 83 8.11 -29.02 0.20
N LEU A 84 6.99 -29.29 -0.49
CA LEU A 84 5.64 -29.01 0.01
C LEU A 84 5.16 -30.03 1.06
N PHE A 85 5.92 -31.10 1.29
CA PHE A 85 5.48 -32.27 2.05
C PHE A 85 6.48 -32.72 3.12
N ASP A 86 7.48 -31.90 3.44
CA ASP A 86 8.38 -32.12 4.59
C ASP A 86 7.78 -31.54 5.88
#